data_AF-A0A4Y9R3L5-F1
#
_entry.id   AF-A0A4Y9R3L5-F1
#
_cell.length_a   1.000
_cell.length_b   1.000
_cell.length_c   1.000
_cell.angle_alpha   90.00
_cell.angle_beta   90.00
_cell.angle_gamma   90.00
#
_symmetry.space_group_name_H-M   'P 1'
#
loop_
_entity.id
_entity.type
_entity.pdbx_description
1 polymer ?
#
loop_
_entity_poly.entity_id
_entity_poly.type
_entity_poly.pdbx_seq_one_letter_code
_entity_poly.pdbx_strand_id
1 'polypeptide(L)' 'MNTLLAVLLLVNAVFNVVVWPAFLRRIVADPRARDAEGRRTRFFTVHVVLISSALVIAAASAAAGIAALIIG' A
#
# COMPACT_ATOMS: atom_id res chain seq x y z
N MET A 1 22.63 -8.84 -11.36
CA MET A 1 21.15 -8.99 -11.31
C MET A 1 20.58 -8.50 -9.98
N ASN A 2 21.20 -8.84 -8.83
CA ASN A 2 20.71 -8.46 -7.49
C ASN A 2 20.45 -6.95 -7.31
N THR A 3 21.34 -6.08 -7.78
CA THR A 3 21.14 -4.62 -7.70
C THR A 3 19.87 -4.16 -8.41
N LEU A 4 19.61 -4.67 -9.62
CA LEU A 4 18.40 -4.33 -10.37
C LEU A 4 17.14 -4.78 -9.60
N LEU A 5 17.12 -6.01 -9.11
CA LEU A 5 15.99 -6.55 -8.36
C LEU A 5 15.76 -5.77 -7.06
N ALA A 6 16.83 -5.41 -6.34
CA ALA A 6 16.74 -4.60 -5.14
C ALA A 6 16.16 -3.21 -5.43
N VAL A 7 16.63 -2.54 -6.50
CA VAL A 7 16.08 -1.25 -6.94
C VAL A 7 14.59 -1.37 -7.28
N LEU A 8 14.18 -2.41 -8.00
CA LEU A 8 12.77 -2.64 -8.34
C LEU A 8 11.90 -2.84 -7.08
N LEU A 9 12.38 -3.59 -6.09
CA LEU A 9 11.68 -3.77 -4.81
C LEU A 9 11.52 -2.45 -4.05
N LEU A 10 12.55 -1.61 -4.03
CA LEU A 10 12.52 -0.31 -3.37
C LEU A 10 11.60 0.67 -4.11
N VAL A 11 11.64 0.72 -5.44
CA VAL A 11 10.73 1.54 -6.24
C VAL A 11 9.28 1.11 -6.02
N ASN A 12 9.00 -0.19 -5.99
CA ASN A 12 7.68 -0.72 -5.64
C ASN A 12 7.24 -0.25 -4.25
N ALA A 13 8.12 -0.34 -3.24
CA ALA A 13 7.80 0.10 -1.89
C ALA A 13 7.45 1.60 -1.84
N VAL A 14 8.26 2.44 -2.48
CA VAL A 14 8.03 3.89 -2.58
C VAL A 14 6.69 4.19 -3.26
N PHE A 15 6.41 3.54 -4.40
CA PHE A 15 5.15 3.72 -5.11
C PHE A 15 3.94 3.44 -4.20
N ASN A 16 3.95 2.31 -3.49
CA ASN A 16 2.85 1.91 -2.62
C ASN A 16 2.64 2.92 -1.46
N VAL A 17 3.73 3.36 -0.82
CA VAL A 17 3.68 4.32 0.29
C VAL A 17 3.21 5.71 -0.15
N VAL A 18 3.51 6.11 -1.38
CA VAL A 18 3.08 7.42 -1.91
C VAL A 18 1.63 7.38 -2.39
N VAL A 19 1.25 6.35 -3.14
CA VAL A 19 -0.04 6.31 -3.85
C VAL A 19 -1.18 5.91 -2.93
N TRP A 20 -1.01 4.86 -2.12
CA TRP A 20 -2.15 4.29 -1.39
C TRP A 20 -2.73 5.18 -0.29
N PRO A 21 -1.94 5.94 0.50
CA PRO A 21 -2.51 6.87 1.47
C PRO A 21 -3.32 7.99 0.80
N ALA A 22 -2.87 8.48 -0.36
CA ALA A 22 -3.61 9.47 -1.13
C ALA A 22 -4.93 8.88 -1.67
N PHE A 23 -4.89 7.64 -2.14
CA PHE A 23 -6.09 6.93 -2.60
C PHE A 23 -7.06 6.64 -1.45
N LEU A 24 -6.58 6.25 -0.26
CA LEU A 24 -7.43 6.04 0.91
C LEU A 24 -8.20 7.31 1.29
N ARG A 25 -7.56 8.49 1.22
CA ARG A 25 -8.25 9.78 1.44
C ARG A 25 -9.41 9.98 0.47
N ARG A 26 -9.26 9.56 -0.78
CA ARG A 26 -10.35 9.62 -1.79
C ARG A 26 -11.47 8.62 -1.48
N ILE A 27 -11.13 7.41 -1.04
CA ILE A 27 -12.12 6.41 -0.61
C ILE A 27 -12.92 6.92 0.58
N VAL A 28 -12.28 7.55 1.58
CA VAL A 28 -12.97 8.12 2.74
C VAL A 28 -13.99 9.19 2.35
N ALA A 29 -13.70 9.97 1.31
CA ALA A 29 -14.57 11.02 0.79
C ALA A 29 -15.65 10.52 -0.20
N ASP A 30 -15.58 9.26 -0.64
CA ASP A 30 -16.54 8.70 -1.58
C ASP A 30 -17.91 8.50 -0.89
N PRO A 31 -19.03 8.94 -1.48
CA PRO A 31 -20.37 8.77 -0.92
C PRO A 31 -20.72 7.31 -0.58
N ARG A 32 -20.14 6.33 -1.29
CA ARG A 32 -20.36 4.90 -1.05
C ARG A 32 -19.66 4.37 0.19
N ALA A 33 -18.72 5.11 0.77
CA ALA A 33 -17.93 4.67 1.91
C ALA A 33 -18.72 4.60 3.22
N ARG A 34 -19.80 5.38 3.32
CA ARG A 34 -20.65 5.49 4.50
C ARG A 34 -22.11 5.24 4.09
N ASP A 35 -22.88 4.57 4.95
CA ASP A 35 -24.33 4.44 4.78
C ASP A 35 -25.08 5.68 5.33
N ALA A 36 -26.41 5.65 5.26
CA ALA A 36 -27.27 6.75 5.71
C ALA A 36 -27.12 7.06 7.21
N GLU A 37 -26.75 6.06 8.01
CA GLU A 37 -26.46 6.22 9.45
C GLU A 37 -24.98 6.55 9.73
N GLY A 38 -24.17 6.76 8.70
CA GLY A 38 -22.76 7.13 8.81
C GLY A 38 -21.83 5.96 9.16
N ARG A 39 -22.27 4.70 9.04
CA ARG A 39 -21.45 3.50 9.29
C ARG A 39 -20.63 3.14 8.05
N ARG A 40 -19.48 2.50 8.26
CA ARG A 40 -18.61 2.04 7.18
C ARG A 40 -19.29 0.93 6.38
N THR A 41 -19.32 1.08 5.07
CA THR A 41 -19.89 0.06 4.16
C THR A 41 -18.86 -1.01 3.79
N ARG A 42 -19.29 -2.07 3.10
CA ARG A 42 -18.37 -3.05 2.52
C ARG A 42 -17.40 -2.42 1.52
N PHE A 43 -17.83 -1.39 0.78
CA PHE A 43 -16.97 -0.65 -0.14
C PHE A 43 -15.76 -0.08 0.60
N PHE A 44 -15.99 0.58 1.75
CA PHE A 44 -14.90 1.09 2.57
C PHE A 44 -13.99 -0.04 3.08
N THR A 45 -14.58 -1.10 3.67
CA THR A 45 -13.82 -2.18 4.29
C THR A 45 -12.92 -2.91 3.29
N VAL A 46 -13.42 -3.24 2.09
CA VAL A 46 -12.62 -3.92 1.06
C VAL A 46 -11.42 -3.07 0.66
N HIS A 47 -11.63 -1.78 0.39
CA HIS A 47 -10.54 -0.90 -0.03
C HIS A 47 -9.50 -0.71 1.07
N VAL A 48 -9.92 -0.59 2.34
CA VAL A 48 -8.98 -0.53 3.46
C VAL A 48 -8.16 -1.80 3.56
N VAL A 49 -8.77 -2.99 3.47
CA VAL A 49 -8.04 -4.26 3.54
C VAL A 49 -7.04 -4.40 2.38
N LEU A 50 -7.44 -4.03 1.17
CA LEU A 50 -6.56 -4.05 0.00
C LEU A 50 -5.36 -3.09 0.17
N ILE A 51 -5.62 -1.85 0.59
CA ILE A 51 -4.58 -0.84 0.82
C ILE A 51 -3.64 -1.25 1.95
N SER A 52 -4.18 -1.71 3.07
CA SER A 52 -3.38 -2.17 4.21
C SER A 52 -2.49 -3.35 3.83
N SER A 53 -3.03 -4.33 3.09
CA SER A 53 -2.25 -5.47 2.59
C SER A 53 -1.13 -5.00 1.65
N ALA A 54 -1.42 -4.08 0.73
CA ALA A 54 -0.43 -3.52 -0.18
C ALA A 54 0.71 -2.79 0.57
N LEU A 55 0.38 -2.04 1.63
CA LEU A 55 1.39 -1.38 2.46
C LEU A 55 2.24 -2.35 3.28
N VAL A 56 1.67 -3.46 3.76
CA VAL A 56 2.45 -4.53 4.40
C VAL A 56 3.43 -5.17 3.42
N ILE A 57 2.97 -5.46 2.19
CA ILE A 57 3.83 -5.99 1.12
C ILE A 57 4.90 -4.97 0.74
N ALA A 58 4.58 -3.67 0.71
CA ALA A 58 5.54 -2.61 0.48
C ALA A 58 6.64 -2.58 1.56
N ALA A 59 6.27 -2.71 2.84
CA ALA A 59 7.23 -2.79 3.94
C ALA A 59 8.14 -4.03 3.81
N ALA A 60 7.57 -5.19 3.48
CA ALA A 60 8.36 -6.39 3.21
C ALA A 60 9.29 -6.23 2.00
N SER A 61 8.81 -5.58 0.93
CA SER A 61 9.61 -5.28 -0.27
C SER A 61 10.78 -4.36 0.06
N ALA A 62 10.55 -3.32 0.88
CA ALA A 62 11.61 -2.42 1.32
C ALA A 62 12.67 -3.17 2.14
N ALA A 63 12.25 -3.98 3.11
CA ALA A 63 13.16 -4.78 3.93
C ALA A 63 14.00 -5.74 3.06
N ALA A 64 13.37 -6.45 2.11
CA ALA A 64 14.06 -7.35 1.20
C ALA A 64 15.02 -6.61 0.26
N GLY A 65 14.61 -5.46 -0.30
CA GLY A 65 15.46 -4.63 -1.16
C GLY A 65 16.69 -4.12 -0.42
N ILE A 66 16.52 -3.64 0.83
CA ILE A 66 17.63 -3.20 1.68
C ILE A 66 18.56 -4.39 2.01
N ALA A 67 18.01 -5.53 2.44
CA ALA A 67 18.80 -6.71 2.77
C ALA A 67 19.63 -7.19 1.57
N ALA A 68 19.06 -7.18 0.37
CA ALA A 68 19.76 -7.55 -0.87
C ALA A 68 20.90 -6.60 -1.25
N LEU A 69 20.86 -5.33 -0.82
CA LEU A 69 21.96 -4.38 -1.06
C LEU A 69 23.08 -4.48 -0.03
N ILE A 70 22.77 -4.94 1.19
CA ILE A 70 23.73 -5.00 2.30
C ILE A 70 24.45 -6.36 2.34
N ILE A 71 23.71 -7.44 2.11
CA ILE A 71 24.17 -8.82 2.36
C ILE A 71 24.08 -9.70 1.10
N GLY A 72 23.44 -9.21 0.03
CA GLY A 72 23.23 -9.94 -1.23
C GLY A 72 24.21 -9.56 -2.34
#